data_AF-A0A450WJP6-F1
#
_entry.id   AF-A0A450WJP6-F1
#
_cell.length_a   1.000
_cell.length_b   1.000
_cell.length_c   1.000
_cell.angle_alpha   90.00
_cell.angle_beta   90.00
_cell.angle_gamma   90.00
#
_symmetry.space_group_name_H-M   'P 1'
#
loop_
_entity.id
_entity.type
_entity.pdbx_description
1 polymer ?
#
loop_
_entity_poly.entity_id
_entity_poly.type
_entity_poly.pdbx_seq_one_letter_code
_entity_poly.pdbx_strand_id
1 'polypeptide(L)'
;MIKGLLRGETPEQVLQYASKRLKATGEELLDALSGELTQEHVFVISEILSHIEDLERRIAVFFRQLLTKLEPYKPVLQAMQTIPGLGGPQPLDRIWEEISSDFGSSKI
;
A
#
# COMPACT_ATOMS: atom_id res chain seq x y z
N MET A 1 -8.48 -5.08 -8.44
CA MET A 1 -9.88 -5.24 -8.84
C MET A 1 -10.47 -3.95 -9.42
N ILE A 2 -10.59 -2.86 -8.65
CA ILE A 2 -11.19 -1.59 -9.11
C ILE A 2 -10.58 -1.05 -10.42
N LYS A 3 -9.25 -1.03 -10.54
CA LYS A 3 -8.55 -0.67 -11.79
C LYS A 3 -8.99 -1.51 -13.00
N GLY A 4 -9.25 -2.80 -12.80
CA GLY A 4 -9.73 -3.70 -13.85
C GLY A 4 -11.17 -3.35 -14.27
N LEU A 5 -12.05 -3.05 -13.31
CA LEU A 5 -13.40 -2.56 -13.59
C LEU A 5 -13.39 -1.28 -14.42
N LEU A 6 -12.52 -0.32 -14.07
CA LEU A 6 -12.37 0.93 -14.82
C LEU A 6 -11.81 0.71 -16.24
N ARG A 7 -11.11 -0.40 -16.50
CA ARG A 7 -10.65 -0.80 -17.84
C ARG A 7 -11.71 -1.56 -18.64
N GLY A 8 -12.89 -1.80 -18.06
CA GLY A 8 -13.96 -2.58 -18.70
C GLY A 8 -13.70 -4.08 -18.72
N GLU A 9 -12.85 -4.59 -17.84
CA GLU A 9 -12.62 -6.04 -17.69
C GLU A 9 -13.86 -6.73 -17.09
N THR A 10 -14.11 -7.99 -17.48
CA THR A 10 -15.25 -8.76 -16.97
C THR A 10 -15.08 -9.13 -15.48
N PRO A 11 -16.16 -9.43 -14.74
CA PRO A 11 -16.06 -9.89 -13.35
C PRO A 11 -15.06 -11.02 -13.13
N GLU A 12 -14.98 -11.98 -14.05
CA GLU A 12 -14.05 -13.12 -13.98
C GLU A 12 -12.59 -12.69 -14.17
N GLN A 13 -12.34 -11.74 -15.06
CA GLN A 13 -11.00 -11.17 -15.25
C GLN A 13 -10.57 -10.37 -14.02
N VAL A 14 -11.48 -9.55 -13.49
CA VAL A 14 -11.23 -8.72 -12.30
C VAL A 14 -10.95 -9.57 -11.06
N LEU A 15 -11.59 -10.73 -10.93
CA LEU A 15 -11.41 -11.65 -9.80
C LEU A 15 -9.96 -12.15 -9.68
N GLN A 16 -9.19 -12.19 -10.78
CA GLN A 16 -7.77 -12.57 -10.74
C GLN A 16 -6.92 -11.61 -9.89
N TYR A 17 -7.39 -10.38 -9.68
CA TYR A 17 -6.73 -9.40 -8.82
C TYR A 17 -7.23 -9.42 -7.36
N ALA A 18 -8.05 -10.41 -6.97
CA ALA A 18 -8.58 -10.50 -5.62
C ALA A 18 -7.45 -10.74 -4.60
N SER A 19 -7.45 -9.96 -3.52
CA SER A 19 -6.49 -10.13 -2.44
C SER A 19 -6.85 -11.34 -1.59
N LYS A 20 -5.84 -12.13 -1.18
CA LYS A 20 -6.00 -13.22 -0.19
C LYS A 20 -6.54 -12.74 1.17
N ARG A 21 -6.53 -11.42 1.43
CA ARG A 21 -7.09 -10.81 2.65
C ARG A 21 -8.62 -10.72 2.61
N LEU A 22 -9.24 -10.85 1.44
CA LEU A 22 -10.68 -10.90 1.31
C LEU A 22 -11.19 -12.23 1.90
N LYS A 23 -12.13 -12.14 2.82
CA LYS A 23 -12.76 -13.31 3.45
C LYS A 23 -13.93 -13.86 2.63
N ALA A 24 -14.36 -13.12 1.61
CA ALA A 24 -15.41 -13.51 0.68
C ALA A 24 -14.92 -14.64 -0.24
N THR A 25 -15.83 -15.54 -0.56
CA THR A 25 -15.63 -16.59 -1.57
C THR A 25 -15.58 -15.98 -2.98
N GLY A 26 -15.08 -16.75 -3.96
CA GLY A 26 -15.06 -16.31 -5.35
C GLY A 26 -16.46 -16.02 -5.90
N GLU A 27 -17.46 -16.81 -5.51
CA GLU A 27 -18.86 -16.60 -5.90
C GLU A 27 -19.44 -15.30 -5.32
N GLU A 28 -19.23 -15.03 -4.03
CA GLU A 28 -19.67 -13.77 -3.40
C GLU A 28 -19.00 -12.54 -4.04
N LEU A 29 -17.73 -12.66 -4.45
CA LEU A 29 -17.04 -11.59 -5.16
C LEU A 29 -17.60 -11.40 -6.57
N LEU A 30 -17.91 -12.47 -7.30
CA LEU A 30 -18.54 -12.36 -8.63
C LEU A 30 -19.94 -11.73 -8.54
N ASP A 31 -20.73 -12.14 -7.56
CA ASP A 31 -22.06 -11.57 -7.31
C ASP A 31 -21.97 -10.07 -7.04
N ALA A 32 -21.02 -9.65 -6.18
CA ALA A 32 -20.78 -8.23 -5.90
C ALA A 32 -20.31 -7.42 -7.12
N LEU A 33 -19.70 -8.06 -8.12
CA LEU A 33 -19.21 -7.42 -9.36
C LEU A 33 -20.26 -7.41 -10.48
N SER A 34 -21.40 -8.08 -10.30
CA SER A 34 -22.44 -8.23 -11.34
C SER A 34 -23.27 -6.97 -11.61
N GLY A 35 -23.10 -5.91 -10.81
CA GLY A 35 -23.84 -4.65 -10.94
C GLY A 35 -23.40 -3.77 -12.11
N GLU A 36 -24.29 -2.87 -12.56
CA GLU A 36 -24.00 -1.91 -13.63
C GLU A 36 -23.12 -0.74 -13.14
N LEU A 37 -21.98 -0.54 -13.79
CA LEU A 37 -21.19 0.69 -13.67
C LEU A 37 -21.59 1.68 -14.76
N THR A 38 -22.35 2.71 -14.39
CA THR A 38 -22.65 3.83 -15.29
C THR A 38 -21.42 4.73 -15.48
N GLN A 39 -21.48 5.63 -16.46
CA GLN A 39 -20.39 6.58 -16.71
C GLN A 39 -20.14 7.51 -15.51
N GLU A 40 -21.19 7.88 -14.78
CA GLU A 40 -21.09 8.68 -13.55
C GLU A 40 -20.36 7.92 -12.44
N HIS A 41 -20.65 6.62 -12.27
CA HIS A 41 -19.91 5.78 -11.32
C HIS A 41 -18.43 5.67 -11.70
N VAL A 42 -18.15 5.42 -12.98
CA VAL A 42 -16.77 5.33 -13.50
C VAL A 42 -16.01 6.62 -13.21
N PHE A 43 -16.62 7.78 -13.48
CA PHE A 43 -16.01 9.09 -13.22
C PHE A 43 -15.68 9.29 -11.73
N VAL A 44 -16.63 9.05 -10.83
CA VAL A 44 -16.40 9.23 -9.39
C VAL A 44 -15.32 8.29 -8.88
N ILE A 45 -15.36 7.02 -9.29
CA ILE A 45 -14.38 6.01 -8.88
C ILE A 45 -12.99 6.37 -9.43
N SER A 46 -12.89 6.85 -10.68
CA SER A 46 -11.60 7.26 -11.25
C SER A 46 -10.99 8.44 -10.50
N GLU A 47 -11.78 9.44 -10.13
CA GLU A 47 -11.30 10.60 -9.37
C GLU A 47 -10.81 10.21 -7.98
N ILE A 48 -11.57 9.36 -7.26
CA ILE A 48 -11.17 8.85 -5.94
C ILE A 48 -9.87 8.06 -6.04
N LEU A 49 -9.77 7.17 -7.04
CA LEU A 49 -8.57 6.36 -7.24
C LEU A 49 -7.35 7.23 -7.56
N SER A 50 -7.51 8.21 -8.46
CA SER A 50 -6.44 9.17 -8.79
C SER A 50 -5.98 9.93 -7.55
N HIS A 51 -6.91 10.34 -6.68
CA HIS A 51 -6.58 11.05 -5.45
C HIS A 51 -5.80 10.17 -4.46
N ILE A 52 -6.19 8.90 -4.31
CA ILE A 52 -5.47 7.93 -3.47
C ILE A 52 -4.03 7.77 -3.96
N GLU A 53 -3.85 7.56 -5.27
CA GLU A 53 -2.52 7.38 -5.86
C GLU A 53 -1.64 8.64 -5.70
N ASP A 54 -2.22 9.82 -5.81
CA ASP A 54 -1.52 11.08 -5.57
C ASP A 54 -1.10 11.24 -4.10
N LEU A 55 -1.96 10.85 -3.15
CA LEU A 55 -1.63 10.84 -1.73
C LEU A 55 -0.50 9.85 -1.44
N GLU A 56 -0.58 8.64 -1.97
CA GLU A 56 0.47 7.62 -1.84
C GLU A 56 1.81 8.12 -2.39
N ARG A 57 1.80 8.76 -3.57
CA ARG A 57 2.99 9.37 -4.16
C ARG A 57 3.60 10.44 -3.26
N ARG A 58 2.77 11.32 -2.69
CA ARG A 58 3.21 12.40 -1.78
C ARG A 58 3.79 11.83 -0.50
N ILE A 59 3.11 10.85 0.10
CA ILE A 59 3.57 10.12 1.29
C ILE A 59 4.96 9.52 1.02
N ALA A 60 5.14 8.83 -0.11
CA ALA A 60 6.44 8.25 -0.49
C ALA A 60 7.54 9.30 -0.62
N VAL A 61 7.24 10.48 -1.18
CA VAL A 61 8.19 11.61 -1.25
C VAL A 61 8.59 12.09 0.14
N PHE A 62 7.64 12.31 1.04
CA PHE A 62 7.92 12.74 2.41
C PHE A 62 8.74 11.70 3.18
N PHE A 63 8.39 10.42 3.06
CA PHE A 63 9.15 9.34 3.69
C PHE A 63 10.61 9.29 3.21
N ARG A 64 10.86 9.37 1.89
CA ARG A 64 12.24 9.42 1.37
C ARG A 64 13.04 10.60 1.93
N GLN A 65 12.42 11.77 2.02
CA GLN A 65 13.06 12.95 2.61
C GLN A 65 13.34 12.75 4.11
N LEU A 66 12.39 12.17 4.85
CA LEU A 66 12.55 11.88 6.26
C LEU A 66 13.71 10.89 6.49
N LEU A 67 13.74 9.77 5.77
CA LEU A 67 14.80 8.77 5.87
C LEU A 67 16.17 9.37 5.55
N THR A 68 16.27 10.18 4.49
CA THR A 68 17.50 10.88 4.13
C THR A 68 18.01 11.77 5.26
N LYS A 69 17.09 12.47 5.95
CA LYS A 69 17.43 13.34 7.09
C LYS A 69 17.79 12.54 8.35
N LEU A 70 17.30 11.31 8.48
CA LEU A 70 17.58 10.43 9.62
C LEU A 70 18.88 9.64 9.46
N GLU A 71 19.40 9.46 8.24
CA GLU A 71 20.64 8.72 7.97
C GLU A 71 21.83 9.13 8.87
N PRO A 72 22.10 10.44 9.10
CA PRO A 72 23.21 10.86 9.98
C PRO A 72 23.04 10.43 11.44
N TYR A 73 21.82 10.13 11.88
CA TYR A 73 21.50 9.73 13.25
C TYR A 73 21.49 8.21 13.44
N LYS A 74 21.71 7.42 12.38
CA LYS A 74 21.80 5.96 12.44
C LYS A 74 22.80 5.45 13.49
N PRO A 75 24.01 6.05 13.67
CA PRO A 75 24.94 5.64 14.73
C PRO A 75 24.40 5.91 16.14
N VAL A 76 23.67 7.01 16.34
CA VAL A 76 23.04 7.35 17.64
C VAL A 76 21.96 6.32 17.96
N LEU A 77 21.15 5.96 16.98
CA LEU A 77 20.11 4.95 17.11
C LEU A 77 20.67 3.54 17.38
N GLN A 78 21.83 3.21 16.80
CA GLN A 78 22.56 1.97 17.11
C GLN A 78 23.12 2.00 18.53
N ALA A 79 23.70 3.13 18.97
CA ALA A 79 24.19 3.28 20.33
C ALA A 79 23.07 3.13 21.36
N MET A 80 21.89 3.70 21.12
CA MET A 80 20.72 3.55 22.00
C MET A 80 20.26 2.09 22.16
N GLN A 81 20.43 1.24 21.14
CA GLN A 81 20.11 -0.19 21.25
C GLN A 81 21.06 -0.97 22.17
N THR A 82 22.26 -0.44 22.42
CA THR A 82 23.19 -1.05 23.38
C THR A 82 22.79 -0.81 24.83
N ILE A 83 21.82 0.09 25.08
CA ILE A 83 21.27 0.36 26.40
C ILE A 83 20.21 -0.71 26.74
N PRO A 84 20.39 -1.50 27.81
CA PRO A 84 19.43 -2.51 28.23
C PRO A 84 18.03 -1.91 28.45
N GLY A 85 17.01 -2.48 27.80
CA GLY A 85 15.61 -2.00 27.90
C GLY A 85 15.18 -0.99 26.83
N LEU A 86 16.11 -0.47 26.01
CA LEU A 86 15.82 0.41 24.88
C LEU A 86 15.98 -0.29 23.51
N GLY A 87 16.85 -1.28 23.41
CA GLY A 87 16.89 -2.22 22.28
C GLY A 87 15.77 -3.24 22.43
N GLY A 88 14.65 -3.03 21.74
CA GLY A 88 13.60 -4.06 21.63
C GLY A 88 14.14 -5.36 21.01
N PRO A 89 13.35 -6.44 20.97
CA PRO A 89 13.79 -7.75 20.44
C PRO A 89 14.13 -7.74 18.95
N GLN A 90 13.86 -6.64 18.25
CA GLN A 90 14.13 -6.46 16.83
C GLN A 90 15.11 -5.30 16.67
N PRO A 91 16.24 -5.50 15.97
CA PRO A 91 17.21 -4.44 15.75
C PRO A 91 16.63 -3.39 14.79
N LEU A 92 16.96 -2.12 15.02
CA LEU A 92 16.30 -0.99 14.34
C LEU A 92 16.62 -0.94 12.84
N ASP A 93 17.73 -1.53 12.42
CA ASP A 93 18.07 -1.76 11.01
C ASP A 93 16.99 -2.58 10.27
N ARG A 94 16.45 -3.62 10.91
CA ARG A 94 15.34 -4.40 10.38
C ARG A 94 14.05 -3.59 10.28
N ILE A 95 13.79 -2.72 11.26
CA ILE A 95 12.65 -1.79 11.23
C ILE A 95 12.82 -0.77 10.09
N TRP A 96 14.04 -0.27 9.86
CA TRP A 96 14.35 0.61 8.73
C TRP A 96 14.18 -0.09 7.38
N GLU A 97 14.61 -1.33 7.27
CA GLU A 97 14.43 -2.15 6.06
C GLU A 97 12.97 -2.50 5.81
N GLU A 98 12.19 -2.84 6.85
CA GLU A 98 10.76 -3.12 6.76
C GLU A 98 9.98 -1.86 6.35
N ILE A 99 10.23 -0.72 7.00
CA ILE A 99 9.64 0.57 6.62
C ILE A 99 10.09 1.00 5.22
N SER A 100 11.33 0.70 4.79
CA SER A 100 11.76 1.00 3.44
C SER A 100 11.17 0.02 2.41
N SER A 101 10.92 -1.23 2.79
CA SER A 101 10.41 -2.32 1.94
C SER A 101 8.91 -2.22 1.73
N ASP A 102 8.13 -1.96 2.78
CA ASP A 102 6.67 -1.83 2.72
C ASP A 102 6.24 -0.67 1.82
N PHE A 103 7.08 0.36 1.70
CA PHE A 103 6.82 1.54 0.87
C PHE A 103 7.61 1.53 -0.45
N GLY A 104 8.68 0.74 -0.56
CA GLY A 104 9.44 0.51 -1.80
C GLY A 104 8.85 -0.59 -2.69
N SER A 105 8.08 -1.52 -2.11
CA SER A 105 7.44 -2.65 -2.80
C SER A 105 5.99 -2.39 -3.22
N SER A 106 5.44 -1.20 -2.92
CA SER A 106 4.16 -0.80 -3.51
C SER A 106 4.39 -0.52 -5.00
N LYS A 107 4.35 -1.60 -5.79
CA LYS A 107 4.18 -1.55 -7.24
C LYS A 107 2.96 -0.69 -7.50
N ILE A 108 3.23 0.55 -7.93
CA ILE A 108 2.34 1.28 -8.82
C ILE A 108 2.08 0.40 -10.05
#